data_AF-Q2RML9-F1
#
_entry.id   AF-Q2RML9-F1
#
_cell.length_a   1.000
_cell.length_b   1.000
_cell.length_c   1.000
_cell.angle_alpha   90.00
_cell.angle_beta   90.00
_cell.angle_gamma   90.00
#
_symmetry.space_group_name_H-M   'P 1'
#
loop_
_entity.id
_entity.type
_entity.pdbx_description
1 polymer ?
#
loop_
_entity_poly.entity_id
_entity_poly.type
_entity_poly.pdbx_seq_one_letter_code
_entity_poly.pdbx_strand_id
1 'polypeptide(L)'
;MASNVGSFFNEEFYLRVYSDVAEAVKQGAISSGYEHFLRYGMAEGRNPNRFFDTAYYLNQNPDVASVVKTGSITAYSHFVDNGNVELRSPTAFFDVDWYLTNNNDVAVKVYRGELTAYGHFFANGADELRQATPFFSPLDYMAANPDVTSSPLRHFAEFGIAENRDLGNGLKMTYFAQDTIFTDALFTGNFAAAFARVAQIAPFLPSFEKPATYLYSSDLEAPTDFVSSSVFLAVPTGLSGVTAPATSSSFSQLTIGQASDGTLTLSGTGAKAGVTIDLANNQILDGGKTLLLRTDSVHSTVDASGVKIASVTLTGTSRVETLTGSAQADTLSGGAGMDTLTGGAGADTFILASSSANDADTITDFVSGTDKIQLSDAVYSLTGSRGAALAATDYHEVATVTALTGGTLALATNAEKIIVVADSGEIYFNDDGATAGGLTLIGVLKNAGAAVDPAIGDFVLG
;
A
#
# COMPACT_ATOMS: atom_id res chain seq x y z
N MET A 1 -40.40 25.38 -16.54
CA MET A 1 -39.69 24.76 -17.67
C MET A 1 -40.22 23.35 -17.83
N ALA A 2 -40.33 22.80 -19.04
CA ALA A 2 -40.70 21.38 -19.18
C ALA A 2 -39.61 20.55 -18.49
N SER A 3 -39.99 19.67 -17.56
CA SER A 3 -39.03 18.86 -16.81
C SER A 3 -38.30 17.92 -17.78
N ASN A 4 -36.97 17.92 -17.75
CA ASN A 4 -36.16 17.13 -18.67
C ASN A 4 -35.89 15.72 -18.11
N VAL A 5 -36.81 15.18 -17.32
CA VAL A 5 -36.69 13.91 -16.57
C VAL A 5 -36.47 12.67 -17.45
N GLY A 6 -36.57 12.81 -18.77
CA GLY A 6 -36.14 11.77 -19.72
C GLY A 6 -34.66 11.76 -20.06
N SER A 7 -33.94 12.86 -19.79
CA SER A 7 -32.50 12.94 -20.01
C SER A 7 -31.79 11.84 -19.25
N PHE A 8 -30.73 11.27 -19.83
CA PHE A 8 -29.87 10.23 -19.25
C PHE A 8 -30.54 8.91 -18.84
N PHE A 9 -31.84 8.70 -19.12
CA PHE A 9 -32.46 7.41 -18.90
C PHE A 9 -31.89 6.35 -19.86
N ASN A 10 -31.66 5.14 -19.37
CA ASN A 10 -31.18 4.02 -20.16
C ASN A 10 -32.11 2.82 -20.03
N GLU A 11 -32.92 2.57 -21.07
CA GLU A 11 -33.90 1.48 -21.13
C GLU A 11 -33.25 0.10 -20.92
N GLU A 12 -32.14 -0.15 -21.60
CA GLU A 12 -31.46 -1.44 -21.56
C GLU A 12 -30.94 -1.75 -20.14
N PHE A 13 -30.30 -0.76 -19.50
CA PHE A 13 -29.89 -0.85 -18.10
C PHE A 13 -31.11 -1.10 -17.20
N TYR A 14 -32.18 -0.32 -17.38
CA TYR A 14 -33.33 -0.35 -16.50
C TYR A 14 -34.03 -1.71 -16.52
N LEU A 15 -34.28 -2.27 -17.71
CA LEU A 15 -34.89 -3.59 -17.84
C LEU A 15 -33.95 -4.72 -17.41
N ARG A 16 -32.64 -4.55 -17.58
CA ARG A 16 -31.65 -5.55 -17.11
C ARG A 16 -31.58 -5.61 -15.58
N VAL A 17 -31.66 -4.47 -14.90
CA VAL A 17 -31.58 -4.38 -13.43
C VAL A 17 -32.92 -4.72 -12.78
N TYR A 18 -34.04 -4.25 -13.34
CA TYR A 18 -35.37 -4.41 -12.76
C TYR A 18 -36.15 -5.48 -13.50
N SER A 19 -35.88 -6.75 -13.14
CA SER A 19 -36.51 -7.92 -13.77
C SER A 19 -38.04 -7.94 -13.69
N ASP A 20 -38.62 -7.36 -12.63
CA ASP A 20 -40.06 -7.18 -12.47
C ASP A 20 -40.65 -6.26 -13.55
N VAL A 21 -39.94 -5.18 -13.88
CA VAL A 21 -40.33 -4.25 -14.96
C VAL A 21 -40.14 -4.90 -16.33
N ALA A 22 -39.03 -5.63 -16.54
CA ALA A 22 -38.80 -6.36 -17.78
C ALA A 22 -39.92 -7.36 -18.08
N GLU A 23 -40.38 -8.09 -17.05
CA GLU A 23 -41.49 -9.01 -17.20
C GLU A 23 -42.82 -8.28 -17.47
N ALA A 24 -43.08 -7.16 -16.80
CA ALA A 24 -44.27 -6.34 -17.06
C ALA A 24 -44.30 -5.78 -18.50
N VAL A 25 -43.16 -5.36 -19.04
CA VAL A 25 -43.01 -4.92 -20.44
C VAL A 25 -43.27 -6.07 -21.40
N LYS A 26 -42.68 -7.25 -21.14
CA LYS A 26 -42.86 -8.45 -21.96
C LYS A 26 -44.32 -8.93 -21.99
N GLN A 27 -45.05 -8.76 -20.89
CA GLN A 27 -46.47 -9.07 -20.78
C GLN A 27 -47.39 -7.99 -21.38
N GLY A 28 -46.83 -6.85 -21.83
CA GLY A 28 -47.59 -5.72 -22.36
C GLY A 28 -48.40 -4.96 -21.32
N ALA A 29 -48.13 -5.17 -20.01
CA ALA A 29 -48.78 -4.43 -18.92
C ALA A 29 -48.28 -2.98 -18.83
N ILE A 30 -47.07 -2.73 -19.32
CA ILE A 30 -46.49 -1.40 -19.52
C ILE A 30 -45.72 -1.38 -20.85
N SER A 31 -45.61 -0.24 -21.52
CA SER A 31 -45.04 -0.15 -22.87
C SER A 31 -43.51 -0.13 -22.90
N SER A 32 -42.86 0.32 -21.82
CA SER A 32 -41.41 0.43 -21.71
C SER A 32 -40.97 0.57 -20.24
N GLY A 33 -39.71 0.29 -19.98
CA GLY A 33 -39.04 0.63 -18.72
C GLY A 33 -39.06 2.15 -18.47
N TYR A 34 -38.95 2.95 -19.52
CA TYR A 34 -39.09 4.40 -19.44
C TYR A 34 -40.47 4.83 -18.93
N GLU A 35 -41.55 4.25 -19.44
CA GLU A 35 -42.89 4.50 -18.92
C GLU A 35 -43.00 4.10 -17.44
N HIS A 36 -42.44 2.95 -17.06
CA HIS A 36 -42.38 2.54 -15.65
C HIS A 36 -41.63 3.55 -14.80
N PHE A 37 -40.46 3.99 -15.25
CA PHE A 37 -39.63 4.92 -14.52
C PHE A 37 -40.33 6.25 -14.27
N LEU A 38 -40.98 6.81 -15.29
CA LEU A 38 -41.73 8.05 -15.16
C LEU A 38 -42.93 7.94 -14.22
N ARG A 39 -43.64 6.81 -14.23
CA ARG A 39 -44.87 6.63 -13.43
C ARG A 39 -44.61 6.19 -11.99
N TYR A 40 -43.60 5.34 -11.79
CA TYR A 40 -43.38 4.62 -10.54
C TYR A 40 -41.91 4.68 -10.12
N GLY A 41 -40.98 4.35 -11.03
CA GLY A 41 -39.58 4.15 -10.70
C GLY A 41 -38.88 5.32 -10.00
N MET A 42 -39.15 6.57 -10.40
CA MET A 42 -38.60 7.74 -9.72
C MET A 42 -39.07 7.84 -8.25
N ALA A 43 -40.35 7.58 -7.99
CA ALA A 43 -40.92 7.63 -6.64
C ALA A 43 -40.47 6.43 -5.79
N GLU A 44 -40.23 5.29 -6.43
CA GLU A 44 -39.63 4.09 -5.82
C GLU A 44 -38.12 4.23 -5.57
N GLY A 45 -37.49 5.31 -6.07
CA GLY A 45 -36.05 5.54 -5.91
C GLY A 45 -35.17 4.68 -6.83
N ARG A 46 -35.72 4.09 -7.89
CA ARG A 46 -34.96 3.26 -8.84
C ARG A 46 -33.99 4.08 -9.67
N ASN A 47 -32.75 3.63 -9.78
CA ASN A 47 -31.72 4.22 -10.62
C ASN A 47 -32.10 4.12 -12.11
N PRO A 48 -32.06 5.22 -12.90
CA PRO A 48 -32.42 5.24 -14.32
C PRO A 48 -31.29 4.82 -15.27
N ASN A 49 -30.05 4.85 -14.79
CA ASN A 49 -28.85 4.47 -15.51
C ASN A 49 -27.75 4.10 -14.48
N ARG A 50 -26.59 3.66 -14.97
CA ARG A 50 -25.48 3.20 -14.12
C ARG A 50 -24.70 4.33 -13.41
N PHE A 51 -24.79 5.57 -13.90
CA PHE A 51 -24.04 6.71 -13.38
C PHE A 51 -24.92 7.75 -12.64
N PHE A 52 -26.14 7.35 -12.26
CA PHE A 52 -26.93 8.02 -11.24
C PHE A 52 -27.32 7.00 -10.19
N ASP A 53 -26.99 7.27 -8.93
CA ASP A 53 -27.39 6.42 -7.81
C ASP A 53 -28.22 7.22 -6.80
N THR A 54 -29.49 6.84 -6.65
CA THR A 54 -30.45 7.51 -5.77
C THR A 54 -29.97 7.50 -4.32
N ALA A 55 -29.48 6.37 -3.83
CA ALA A 55 -29.09 6.23 -2.43
C ALA A 55 -27.86 7.11 -2.11
N TYR A 56 -26.84 7.04 -2.96
CA TYR A 56 -25.66 7.89 -2.92
C TYR A 56 -26.05 9.37 -2.98
N TYR A 57 -26.86 9.76 -3.98
CA TYR A 57 -27.24 11.16 -4.17
C TYR A 57 -27.99 11.72 -2.95
N LEU A 58 -28.91 10.95 -2.36
CA LEU A 58 -29.62 11.39 -1.15
C LEU A 58 -28.72 11.41 0.09
N ASN A 59 -27.77 10.49 0.20
CA ASN A 59 -26.82 10.47 1.31
C ASN A 59 -25.87 11.68 1.27
N GLN A 60 -25.41 12.06 0.08
CA GLN A 60 -24.55 13.24 -0.12
C GLN A 60 -25.31 14.56 0.00
N ASN A 61 -26.65 14.54 -0.12
CA ASN A 61 -27.48 15.73 -0.16
C ASN A 61 -28.63 15.64 0.87
N PRO A 62 -28.33 15.79 2.19
CA PRO A 62 -29.34 15.66 3.24
C PRO A 62 -30.50 16.67 3.14
N ASP A 63 -30.24 17.84 2.55
CA ASP A 63 -31.24 18.86 2.23
C ASP A 63 -32.26 18.32 1.20
N VAL A 64 -31.79 17.67 0.15
CA VAL A 64 -32.65 17.03 -0.86
C VAL A 64 -33.37 15.82 -0.27
N ALA A 65 -32.68 14.99 0.51
CA ALA A 65 -33.28 13.84 1.19
C ALA A 65 -34.47 14.23 2.08
N SER A 66 -34.39 15.40 2.72
CA SER A 66 -35.47 15.92 3.56
C SER A 66 -36.72 16.27 2.75
N VAL A 67 -36.57 16.82 1.54
CA VAL A 67 -37.70 17.17 0.65
C VAL A 67 -38.23 15.96 -0.12
N VAL A 68 -37.39 14.98 -0.46
CA VAL A 68 -37.86 13.72 -1.06
C VAL A 68 -38.75 12.95 -0.08
N LYS A 69 -38.45 12.97 1.23
CA LYS A 69 -39.30 12.37 2.26
C LYS A 69 -40.71 12.96 2.34
N THR A 70 -40.92 14.22 1.92
CA THR A 70 -42.25 14.84 1.87
C THR A 70 -43.03 14.47 0.60
N GLY A 71 -42.41 13.72 -0.33
CA GLY A 71 -43.02 13.28 -1.58
C GLY A 71 -43.20 14.40 -2.62
N SER A 72 -42.61 15.57 -2.40
CA SER A 72 -42.79 16.74 -3.29
C SER A 72 -41.91 16.67 -4.54
N ILE A 73 -40.77 16.00 -4.44
CA ILE A 73 -39.82 15.75 -5.53
C ILE A 73 -39.24 14.34 -5.37
N THR A 74 -38.59 13.86 -6.42
CA THR A 74 -37.76 12.64 -6.36
C THR A 74 -36.28 13.02 -6.42
N ALA A 75 -35.39 12.12 -6.02
CA ALA A 75 -33.94 12.35 -6.13
C ALA A 75 -33.53 12.67 -7.57
N TYR A 76 -34.06 11.90 -8.53
CA TYR A 76 -33.72 12.07 -9.93
C TYR A 76 -34.26 13.37 -10.53
N SER A 77 -35.53 13.71 -10.25
CA SER A 77 -36.10 14.98 -10.73
C SER A 77 -35.32 16.17 -10.17
N HIS A 78 -34.93 16.13 -8.89
CA HIS A 78 -34.08 17.16 -8.33
C HIS A 78 -32.74 17.25 -9.06
N PHE A 79 -32.07 16.12 -9.29
CA PHE A 79 -30.77 16.12 -9.96
C PHE A 79 -30.85 16.72 -11.37
N VAL A 80 -31.80 16.28 -12.18
CA VAL A 80 -31.96 16.75 -13.57
C VAL A 80 -32.33 18.23 -13.62
N ASP A 81 -33.25 18.68 -12.77
CA ASP A 81 -33.76 20.05 -12.82
C ASP A 81 -32.83 21.06 -12.10
N ASN A 82 -32.09 20.62 -11.07
CA ASN A 82 -31.29 21.50 -10.21
C ASN A 82 -29.88 20.94 -9.91
N GLY A 83 -29.76 19.68 -9.48
CA GLY A 83 -28.49 19.12 -8.99
C GLY A 83 -27.33 19.20 -9.98
N ASN A 84 -27.60 19.04 -11.28
CA ASN A 84 -26.58 19.18 -12.33
C ASN A 84 -26.00 20.59 -12.44
N VAL A 85 -26.82 21.63 -12.20
CA VAL A 85 -26.37 23.03 -12.23
C VAL A 85 -25.85 23.50 -10.87
N GLU A 86 -26.29 22.86 -9.79
CA GLU A 86 -25.78 23.02 -8.43
C GLU A 86 -24.46 22.27 -8.17
N LEU A 87 -23.86 21.67 -9.20
CA LEU A 87 -22.60 20.94 -9.14
C LEU A 87 -22.60 19.73 -8.18
N ARG A 88 -23.74 19.07 -8.01
CA ARG A 88 -23.86 17.91 -7.10
C ARG A 88 -23.46 16.61 -7.81
N SER A 89 -22.58 15.83 -7.16
CA SER A 89 -22.13 14.52 -7.65
C SER A 89 -23.27 13.47 -7.61
N PRO A 90 -23.63 12.83 -8.74
CA PRO A 90 -24.76 11.90 -8.83
C PRO A 90 -24.44 10.44 -8.46
N THR A 91 -23.16 10.08 -8.40
CA THR A 91 -22.71 8.70 -8.18
C THR A 91 -21.24 8.71 -7.74
N ALA A 92 -20.78 7.63 -7.12
CA ALA A 92 -19.35 7.47 -6.79
C ALA A 92 -18.44 7.44 -8.04
N PHE A 93 -18.98 7.05 -9.20
CA PHE A 93 -18.24 7.03 -10.48
C PHE A 93 -17.99 8.42 -11.09
N PHE A 94 -18.61 9.49 -10.58
CA PHE A 94 -18.51 10.82 -11.15
C PHE A 94 -18.52 11.89 -10.05
N ASP A 95 -17.35 12.45 -9.78
CA ASP A 95 -17.15 13.55 -8.85
C ASP A 95 -17.10 14.86 -9.66
N VAL A 96 -18.11 15.71 -9.50
CA VAL A 96 -18.25 16.95 -10.27
C VAL A 96 -17.11 17.92 -9.98
N ASP A 97 -16.73 18.09 -8.71
CA ASP A 97 -15.70 19.05 -8.30
C ASP A 97 -14.32 18.61 -8.81
N TRP A 98 -14.03 17.31 -8.67
CA TRP A 98 -12.83 16.70 -9.25
C TRP A 98 -12.79 16.90 -10.76
N TYR A 99 -13.90 16.56 -11.45
CA TYR A 99 -13.95 16.60 -12.89
C TYR A 99 -13.74 18.03 -13.40
N LEU A 100 -14.34 19.05 -12.79
CA LEU A 100 -14.17 20.43 -13.22
C LEU A 100 -12.79 20.99 -12.89
N THR A 101 -12.23 20.63 -11.73
CA THR A 101 -10.88 21.05 -11.33
C THR A 101 -9.81 20.54 -12.31
N ASN A 102 -9.98 19.32 -12.83
CA ASN A 102 -9.02 18.71 -13.75
C ASN A 102 -9.35 18.96 -15.23
N ASN A 103 -10.49 19.60 -15.54
CA ASN A 103 -10.94 19.87 -16.91
C ASN A 103 -11.38 21.34 -17.06
N ASN A 104 -10.40 22.24 -17.02
CA ASN A 104 -10.65 23.69 -17.05
C ASN A 104 -11.43 24.14 -18.30
N ASP A 105 -11.23 23.48 -19.45
CA ASP A 105 -11.98 23.73 -20.68
C ASP A 105 -13.48 23.45 -20.54
N VAL A 106 -13.84 22.44 -19.74
CA VAL A 106 -15.23 22.11 -19.39
C VAL A 106 -15.75 23.05 -18.31
N ALA A 107 -14.94 23.32 -17.28
CA ALA A 107 -15.29 24.22 -16.18
C ALA A 107 -15.74 25.59 -16.68
N VAL A 108 -15.01 26.19 -17.63
CA VAL A 108 -15.38 27.48 -18.23
C VAL A 108 -16.78 27.44 -18.88
N LYS A 109 -17.11 26.36 -19.59
CA LYS A 109 -18.43 26.22 -20.24
C LYS A 109 -19.55 25.97 -19.24
N VAL A 110 -19.28 25.20 -18.18
CA VAL A 110 -20.21 25.01 -17.05
C VAL A 110 -20.53 26.34 -16.37
N TYR A 111 -19.51 27.13 -16.03
CA TYR A 111 -19.70 28.43 -15.37
C TYR A 111 -20.45 29.46 -16.24
N ARG A 112 -20.40 29.31 -17.57
CA ARG A 112 -21.18 30.12 -18.51
C ARG A 112 -22.60 29.61 -18.74
N GLY A 113 -22.98 28.46 -18.16
CA GLY A 113 -24.27 27.82 -18.37
C GLY A 113 -24.45 27.22 -19.77
N GLU A 114 -23.35 26.96 -20.49
CA GLU A 114 -23.39 26.42 -21.86
C GLU A 114 -23.62 24.90 -21.88
N LEU A 115 -23.20 24.20 -20.82
CA LEU A 115 -23.37 22.75 -20.63
C LEU A 115 -23.33 22.39 -19.13
N THR A 116 -23.58 21.13 -18.79
CA THR A 116 -23.36 20.59 -17.45
C THR A 116 -22.15 19.66 -17.42
N ALA A 117 -21.48 19.55 -16.26
CA ALA A 117 -20.32 18.67 -16.10
C ALA A 117 -20.66 17.21 -16.46
N TYR A 118 -21.76 16.72 -15.88
CA TYR A 118 -22.29 15.38 -16.11
C TYR A 118 -22.68 15.17 -17.58
N GLY A 119 -23.33 16.15 -18.21
CA GLY A 119 -23.70 16.10 -19.63
C GLY A 119 -22.47 16.01 -20.55
N HIS A 120 -21.43 16.80 -20.27
CA HIS A 120 -20.17 16.72 -21.02
C HIS A 120 -19.51 15.35 -20.84
N PHE A 121 -19.43 14.85 -19.62
CA PHE A 121 -18.81 13.55 -19.34
C PHE A 121 -19.48 12.42 -20.14
N PHE A 122 -20.81 12.40 -20.14
CA PHE A 122 -21.60 11.41 -20.88
C PHE A 122 -21.42 11.48 -22.39
N ALA A 123 -21.37 12.70 -22.93
CA ALA A 123 -21.34 12.93 -24.37
C ALA A 123 -19.93 12.84 -24.98
N ASN A 124 -18.88 13.18 -24.22
CA ASN A 124 -17.51 13.28 -24.74
C ASN A 124 -16.48 12.77 -23.72
N GLY A 125 -16.59 13.16 -22.45
CA GLY A 125 -15.52 12.96 -21.48
C GLY A 125 -15.11 11.51 -21.27
N ALA A 126 -16.06 10.57 -21.29
CA ALA A 126 -15.77 9.14 -21.18
C ALA A 126 -14.94 8.60 -22.36
N ASP A 127 -15.20 9.07 -23.58
CA ASP A 127 -14.50 8.65 -24.80
C ASP A 127 -13.16 9.37 -24.96
N GLU A 128 -13.04 10.57 -24.39
CA GLU A 128 -11.78 11.32 -24.25
C GLU A 128 -10.88 10.77 -23.12
N LEU A 129 -11.26 9.66 -22.48
CA LEU A 129 -10.54 9.05 -21.34
C LEU A 129 -10.32 10.02 -20.16
N ARG A 130 -11.21 11.00 -19.98
CA ARG A 130 -11.12 11.94 -18.86
C ARG A 130 -11.46 11.24 -17.55
N GLN A 131 -10.62 11.48 -16.55
CA GLN A 131 -10.79 10.92 -15.22
C GLN A 131 -11.98 11.56 -14.49
N ALA A 132 -13.04 10.77 -14.31
CA ALA A 132 -14.32 11.18 -13.71
C ALA A 132 -14.28 11.32 -12.18
N THR A 133 -13.30 10.70 -11.53
CA THR A 133 -13.18 10.58 -10.08
C THR A 133 -11.71 10.32 -9.74
N PRO A 134 -11.19 10.79 -8.59
CA PRO A 134 -9.79 10.55 -8.22
C PRO A 134 -9.47 9.05 -8.01
N PHE A 135 -10.49 8.20 -7.89
CA PHE A 135 -10.36 6.78 -7.54
C PHE A 135 -10.47 5.81 -8.72
N PHE A 136 -10.55 6.32 -9.95
CA PHE A 136 -10.51 5.51 -11.16
C PHE A 136 -9.77 6.24 -12.27
N SER A 137 -8.62 5.72 -12.68
CA SER A 137 -7.86 6.23 -13.82
C SER A 137 -8.14 5.36 -15.05
N PRO A 138 -8.75 5.93 -16.13
CA PRO A 138 -8.96 5.21 -17.38
C PRO A 138 -7.70 4.53 -17.93
N LEU A 139 -6.56 5.22 -17.84
CA LEU A 139 -5.29 4.72 -18.39
C LEU A 139 -4.71 3.59 -17.54
N ASP A 140 -4.74 3.71 -16.21
CA ASP A 140 -4.22 2.65 -15.33
C ASP A 140 -5.10 1.41 -15.38
N TYR A 141 -6.42 1.60 -15.51
CA TYR A 141 -7.36 0.50 -15.70
C TYR A 141 -7.08 -0.28 -17.00
N MET A 142 -6.82 0.43 -18.10
CA MET A 142 -6.47 -0.19 -19.38
C MET A 142 -5.09 -0.87 -19.33
N ALA A 143 -4.13 -0.28 -18.61
CA ALA A 143 -2.81 -0.89 -18.42
C ALA A 143 -2.90 -2.19 -17.62
N ALA A 144 -3.74 -2.23 -16.58
CA ALA A 144 -3.99 -3.43 -15.78
C ALA A 144 -4.87 -4.46 -16.50
N ASN A 145 -5.70 -4.03 -17.46
CA ASN A 145 -6.64 -4.88 -18.20
C ASN A 145 -6.51 -4.66 -19.71
N PRO A 146 -5.47 -5.24 -20.37
CA PRO A 146 -5.16 -4.96 -21.78
C PRO A 146 -6.24 -5.35 -22.78
N ASP A 147 -7.22 -6.17 -22.37
CA ASP A 147 -8.39 -6.53 -23.16
C ASP A 147 -9.42 -5.41 -23.28
N VAL A 148 -9.37 -4.39 -22.41
CA VAL A 148 -10.28 -3.24 -22.41
C VAL A 148 -9.74 -2.15 -23.31
N THR A 149 -10.26 -2.03 -24.54
CA THR A 149 -9.75 -1.08 -25.55
C THR A 149 -10.59 0.19 -25.73
N SER A 150 -11.78 0.27 -25.12
CA SER A 150 -12.68 1.42 -25.26
C SER A 150 -13.57 1.61 -24.04
N SER A 151 -13.89 2.87 -23.72
CA SER A 151 -14.80 3.27 -22.64
C SER A 151 -14.53 2.58 -21.29
N PRO A 152 -13.29 2.66 -20.74
CA PRO A 152 -12.86 1.88 -19.58
C PRO A 152 -13.72 2.07 -18.33
N LEU A 153 -14.20 3.29 -18.03
CA LEU A 153 -15.10 3.49 -16.89
C LEU A 153 -16.45 2.78 -17.10
N ARG A 154 -16.98 2.78 -18.33
CA ARG A 154 -18.22 2.05 -18.65
C ARG A 154 -18.01 0.55 -18.52
N HIS A 155 -16.91 0.02 -19.07
CA HIS A 155 -16.54 -1.38 -18.91
C HIS A 155 -16.39 -1.75 -17.43
N PHE A 156 -15.66 -0.96 -16.64
CA PHE A 156 -15.46 -1.20 -15.22
C PHE A 156 -16.79 -1.23 -14.46
N ALA A 157 -17.63 -0.22 -14.67
CA ALA A 157 -18.92 -0.13 -14.00
C ALA A 157 -19.87 -1.26 -14.43
N GLU A 158 -19.80 -1.74 -15.68
CA GLU A 158 -20.67 -2.79 -16.24
C GLU A 158 -20.23 -4.21 -15.93
N PHE A 159 -18.94 -4.49 -16.07
CA PHE A 159 -18.36 -5.83 -16.01
C PHE A 159 -17.22 -5.90 -15.01
N GLY A 160 -16.31 -4.92 -15.01
CA GLY A 160 -15.06 -5.00 -14.26
C GLY A 160 -15.23 -5.21 -12.76
N ILE A 161 -16.22 -4.56 -12.14
CA ILE A 161 -16.52 -4.76 -10.71
C ILE A 161 -16.98 -6.20 -10.43
N ALA A 162 -17.88 -6.75 -11.24
CA ALA A 162 -18.38 -8.11 -11.07
C ALA A 162 -17.31 -9.18 -11.40
N GLU A 163 -16.39 -8.85 -12.31
CA GLU A 163 -15.25 -9.68 -12.70
C GLU A 163 -14.06 -9.56 -11.74
N ASN A 164 -14.14 -8.70 -10.72
CA ASN A 164 -13.07 -8.44 -9.76
C ASN A 164 -11.75 -7.97 -10.45
N ARG A 165 -11.88 -7.14 -11.50
CA ARG A 165 -10.74 -6.60 -12.26
C ARG A 165 -9.91 -5.64 -11.41
N ASP A 166 -8.59 -5.65 -11.60
CA ASP A 166 -7.67 -4.69 -10.98
C ASP A 166 -7.97 -3.27 -11.53
N LEU A 167 -8.08 -2.26 -10.66
CA LEU A 167 -8.33 -0.89 -11.12
C LEU A 167 -7.07 -0.23 -11.69
N GLY A 168 -5.89 -0.82 -11.45
CA GLY A 168 -4.62 -0.13 -11.60
C GLY A 168 -4.41 0.88 -10.47
N ASN A 169 -3.35 1.67 -10.56
CA ASN A 169 -3.01 2.70 -9.57
C ASN A 169 -2.98 2.18 -8.10
N GLY A 170 -2.54 0.92 -7.94
CA GLY A 170 -2.50 0.22 -6.66
C GLY A 170 -3.86 -0.09 -6.01
N LEU A 171 -4.97 0.05 -6.73
CA LEU A 171 -6.31 -0.30 -6.25
C LEU A 171 -6.72 -1.68 -6.77
N LYS A 172 -6.62 -2.69 -5.91
CA LYS A 172 -6.99 -4.08 -6.26
C LYS A 172 -8.32 -4.48 -5.63
N MET A 173 -9.25 -4.96 -6.44
CA MET A 173 -10.56 -5.43 -5.94
C MET A 173 -10.45 -6.63 -5.00
N THR A 174 -9.40 -7.44 -5.13
CA THR A 174 -9.08 -8.54 -4.20
C THR A 174 -8.90 -8.08 -2.76
N TYR A 175 -8.53 -6.81 -2.52
CA TYR A 175 -8.43 -6.26 -1.17
C TYR A 175 -9.77 -6.22 -0.44
N PHE A 176 -10.88 -6.14 -1.17
CA PHE A 176 -12.23 -6.00 -0.63
C PHE A 176 -12.97 -7.34 -0.52
N ALA A 177 -12.33 -8.47 -0.82
CA ALA A 177 -12.98 -9.78 -0.86
C ALA A 177 -13.58 -10.23 0.49
N GLN A 178 -13.14 -9.65 1.61
CA GLN A 178 -13.66 -9.92 2.96
C GLN A 178 -14.46 -8.74 3.54
N ASP A 179 -14.55 -7.62 2.83
CA ASP A 179 -15.30 -6.46 3.27
C ASP A 179 -16.79 -6.69 3.00
N THR A 180 -17.59 -6.82 4.06
CA THR A 180 -19.01 -7.17 3.93
C THR A 180 -19.82 -6.07 3.24
N ILE A 181 -19.47 -4.80 3.47
CA ILE A 181 -20.13 -3.66 2.79
C ILE A 181 -19.93 -3.76 1.28
N PHE A 182 -18.69 -4.03 0.85
CA PHE A 182 -18.37 -4.24 -0.55
C PHE A 182 -19.04 -5.49 -1.13
N THR A 183 -18.92 -6.63 -0.45
CA THR A 183 -19.44 -7.92 -0.96
C THR A 183 -20.97 -7.99 -0.96
N ASP A 184 -21.66 -7.36 -0.01
CA ASP A 184 -23.12 -7.22 -0.02
C ASP A 184 -23.59 -6.32 -1.17
N ALA A 185 -22.86 -5.24 -1.45
CA ALA A 185 -23.13 -4.37 -2.59
C ALA A 185 -22.94 -5.12 -3.93
N LEU A 186 -21.92 -5.97 -4.05
CA LEU A 186 -21.76 -6.86 -5.20
C LEU A 186 -22.91 -7.84 -5.34
N PHE A 187 -23.27 -8.52 -4.24
CA PHE A 187 -24.31 -9.54 -4.23
C PHE A 187 -25.68 -8.98 -4.64
N THR A 188 -25.98 -7.74 -4.23
CA THR A 188 -27.21 -7.04 -4.59
C THR A 188 -27.15 -6.34 -5.96
N GLY A 189 -26.01 -6.40 -6.66
CA GLY A 189 -25.81 -5.71 -7.94
C GLY A 189 -25.70 -4.18 -7.83
N ASN A 190 -25.55 -3.63 -6.61
CA ASN A 190 -25.32 -2.21 -6.39
C ASN A 190 -23.85 -1.84 -6.58
N PHE A 191 -23.40 -1.86 -7.83
CA PHE A 191 -22.01 -1.60 -8.18
C PHE A 191 -21.55 -0.16 -7.86
N ALA A 192 -22.47 0.81 -7.82
CA ALA A 192 -22.16 2.17 -7.39
C ALA A 192 -21.81 2.22 -5.90
N ALA A 193 -22.55 1.52 -5.04
CA ALA A 193 -22.22 1.38 -3.63
C ALA A 193 -20.91 0.59 -3.42
N ALA A 194 -20.69 -0.46 -4.22
CA ALA A 194 -19.44 -1.22 -4.19
C ALA A 194 -18.23 -0.30 -4.50
N PHE A 195 -18.32 0.51 -5.56
CA PHE A 195 -17.26 1.47 -5.88
C PHE A 195 -17.16 2.63 -4.88
N ALA A 196 -18.28 3.08 -4.29
CA ALA A 196 -18.26 4.06 -3.20
C ALA A 196 -17.46 3.54 -2.00
N ARG A 197 -17.59 2.25 -1.68
CA ARG A 197 -16.77 1.60 -0.65
C ARG A 197 -15.30 1.58 -1.05
N VAL A 198 -14.96 1.27 -2.31
CA VAL A 198 -13.58 1.37 -2.80
C VAL A 198 -13.03 2.80 -2.64
N ALA A 199 -13.78 3.81 -3.05
CA ALA A 199 -13.42 5.22 -2.92
C ALA A 199 -13.23 5.67 -1.45
N GLN A 200 -14.02 5.15 -0.52
CA GLN A 200 -13.88 5.42 0.92
C GLN A 200 -12.56 4.86 1.48
N ILE A 201 -12.14 3.69 1.00
CA ILE A 201 -10.96 2.99 1.51
C ILE A 201 -9.68 3.43 0.80
N ALA A 202 -9.76 3.80 -0.48
CA ALA A 202 -8.62 4.14 -1.33
C ALA A 202 -7.62 5.14 -0.72
N PRO A 203 -8.03 6.27 -0.10
CA PRO A 203 -7.11 7.20 0.55
C PRO A 203 -6.20 6.59 1.61
N PHE A 204 -6.64 5.48 2.22
CA PHE A 204 -5.93 4.79 3.28
C PHE A 204 -5.17 3.55 2.77
N LEU A 205 -5.31 3.17 1.50
CA LEU A 205 -4.54 2.06 0.93
C LEU A 205 -3.10 2.52 0.68
N PRO A 206 -2.08 1.83 1.24
CA PRO A 206 -0.69 2.23 1.06
C PRO A 206 -0.23 2.19 -0.40
N SER A 207 -0.81 1.30 -1.20
CA SER A 207 -0.52 1.18 -2.63
C SER A 207 -1.21 2.22 -3.50
N PHE A 208 -2.20 2.95 -2.99
CA PHE A 208 -2.93 3.93 -3.79
C PHE A 208 -2.06 5.15 -4.09
N GLU A 209 -1.75 5.37 -5.37
CA GLU A 209 -1.02 6.57 -5.78
C GLU A 209 -2.00 7.72 -5.96
N LYS A 210 -2.04 8.59 -4.95
CA LYS A 210 -2.94 9.73 -4.89
C LYS A 210 -2.65 10.71 -6.04
N PRO A 211 -3.64 11.08 -6.88
CA PRO A 211 -3.46 12.15 -7.84
C PRO A 211 -3.03 13.46 -7.18
N ALA A 212 -2.12 14.22 -7.79
CA ALA A 212 -1.55 15.44 -7.20
C ALA A 212 -2.60 16.51 -6.86
N THR A 213 -3.66 16.61 -7.67
CA THR A 213 -4.78 17.56 -7.49
C THR A 213 -5.83 17.07 -6.48
N TYR A 214 -5.75 15.82 -5.99
CA TYR A 214 -6.72 15.30 -5.03
C TYR A 214 -6.35 15.78 -3.64
N LEU A 215 -7.21 16.59 -3.04
CA LEU A 215 -7.05 17.07 -1.67
C LEU A 215 -7.93 16.23 -0.74
N TYR A 216 -7.39 15.86 0.42
CA TYR A 216 -8.19 15.18 1.43
C TYR A 216 -9.25 16.13 1.98
N SER A 217 -10.47 15.62 2.14
CA SER A 217 -11.53 16.35 2.85
C SER A 217 -11.11 16.59 4.30
N SER A 218 -11.52 17.72 4.88
CA SER A 218 -11.38 17.97 6.32
C SER A 218 -12.12 16.95 7.18
N ASP A 219 -13.16 16.33 6.60
CA ASP A 219 -14.06 15.40 7.26
C ASP A 219 -13.70 13.94 6.92
N LEU A 220 -12.50 13.70 6.37
CA LEU A 220 -12.05 12.36 6.03
C LEU A 220 -11.76 11.56 7.32
N GLU A 221 -12.65 10.63 7.64
CA GLU A 221 -12.49 9.73 8.78
C GLU A 221 -11.87 8.40 8.36
N ALA A 222 -11.00 7.85 9.23
CA ALA A 222 -10.45 6.52 9.02
C ALA A 222 -11.54 5.45 9.15
N PRO A 223 -11.70 4.55 8.15
CA PRO A 223 -12.69 3.48 8.22
C PRO A 223 -12.33 2.52 9.36
N THR A 224 -13.30 2.22 10.22
CA THR A 224 -13.12 1.33 11.38
C THR A 224 -13.70 -0.07 11.14
N ASP A 225 -14.40 -0.26 10.02
CA ASP A 225 -15.16 -1.44 9.65
C ASP A 225 -14.59 -2.18 8.44
N PHE A 226 -13.46 -1.72 7.89
CA PHE A 226 -12.84 -2.36 6.73
C PHE A 226 -12.14 -3.67 7.11
N VAL A 227 -12.44 -4.73 6.37
CA VAL A 227 -11.88 -6.06 6.59
C VAL A 227 -11.19 -6.55 5.32
N SER A 228 -9.91 -6.89 5.44
CA SER A 228 -9.13 -7.50 4.38
C SER A 228 -8.14 -8.54 4.92
N SER A 229 -7.83 -9.55 4.11
CA SER A 229 -6.78 -10.54 4.39
C SER A 229 -5.41 -10.17 3.84
N SER A 230 -5.33 -9.19 2.93
CA SER A 230 -4.14 -8.98 2.09
C SER A 230 -3.63 -7.53 2.07
N VAL A 231 -4.32 -6.60 2.73
CA VAL A 231 -3.87 -5.21 2.84
C VAL A 231 -4.33 -4.61 4.15
N PHE A 232 -3.56 -3.66 4.68
CA PHE A 232 -3.97 -2.84 5.82
C PHE A 232 -4.00 -1.39 5.39
N LEU A 233 -4.77 -0.63 6.16
CA LEU A 233 -4.94 0.78 5.93
C LEU A 233 -3.91 1.57 6.74
N ALA A 234 -3.37 2.62 6.14
CA ALA A 234 -2.45 3.56 6.75
C ALA A 234 -3.07 4.96 6.73
N VAL A 235 -2.72 5.81 7.71
CA VAL A 235 -3.06 7.23 7.65
C VAL A 235 -2.25 7.86 6.51
N PRO A 236 -2.89 8.50 5.52
CA PRO A 236 -2.17 9.09 4.43
C PRO A 236 -1.30 10.28 4.87
N THR A 237 -0.18 10.49 4.17
CA THR A 237 0.70 11.63 4.37
C THR A 237 -0.05 12.95 4.14
N GLY A 238 0.14 13.91 5.06
CA GLY A 238 -0.54 15.21 5.03
C GLY A 238 -1.92 15.25 5.70
N LEU A 239 -2.42 14.13 6.24
CA LEU A 239 -3.63 14.10 7.05
C LEU A 239 -3.28 14.06 8.54
N SER A 240 -3.51 15.17 9.25
CA SER A 240 -3.23 15.31 10.68
C SER A 240 -4.50 15.13 11.52
N GLY A 241 -4.40 14.49 12.68
CA GLY A 241 -5.50 14.36 13.64
C GLY A 241 -6.46 13.19 13.39
N VAL A 242 -6.22 12.39 12.35
CA VAL A 242 -6.95 11.14 12.11
C VAL A 242 -6.25 10.00 12.83
N THR A 243 -6.99 9.28 13.68
CA THR A 243 -6.47 8.08 14.35
C THR A 243 -6.28 6.98 13.33
N ALA A 244 -5.23 6.16 13.48
CA ALA A 244 -4.98 5.04 12.59
C ALA A 244 -6.24 4.17 12.43
N PRO A 245 -6.61 3.78 11.18
CA PRO A 245 -7.75 2.91 10.94
C PRO A 245 -7.64 1.64 11.78
N ALA A 246 -8.77 1.09 12.22
CA ALA A 246 -8.76 -0.15 12.99
C ALA A 246 -8.00 -1.23 12.20
N THR A 247 -6.89 -1.72 12.75
CA THR A 247 -6.16 -2.84 12.16
C THR A 247 -7.07 -4.05 12.15
N SER A 248 -6.96 -4.90 11.12
CA SER A 248 -7.70 -6.16 11.10
C SER A 248 -7.40 -6.94 12.39
N SER A 249 -8.39 -7.66 12.90
CA SER A 249 -8.38 -8.40 14.18
C SER A 249 -7.21 -9.38 14.39
N SER A 250 -6.33 -9.54 13.40
CA SER A 250 -5.22 -10.49 13.38
C SER A 250 -3.85 -9.91 13.74
N PHE A 251 -3.69 -8.58 13.72
CA PHE A 251 -2.54 -7.82 14.22
C PHE A 251 -2.92 -7.01 15.47
N SER A 252 -3.95 -7.43 16.21
CA SER A 252 -4.48 -6.71 17.39
C SER A 252 -3.44 -6.44 18.50
N GLN A 253 -2.21 -6.90 18.32
CA GLN A 253 -1.08 -6.77 19.22
C GLN A 253 0.10 -5.98 18.62
N LEU A 254 0.07 -5.57 17.35
CA LEU A 254 1.12 -4.78 16.68
C LEU A 254 0.51 -3.50 16.07
N THR A 255 1.06 -2.36 16.48
CA THR A 255 0.78 -1.02 15.98
C THR A 255 1.93 -0.58 15.09
N ILE A 256 1.61 -0.12 13.89
CA ILE A 256 2.58 0.35 12.91
C ILE A 256 2.31 1.85 12.69
N GLY A 257 3.28 2.67 13.05
CA GLY A 257 3.25 4.12 12.83
C GLY A 257 4.23 4.49 11.72
N GLN A 258 3.81 5.35 10.81
CA GLN A 258 4.71 5.96 9.84
C GLN A 258 4.73 7.47 10.07
N ALA A 259 5.90 8.03 10.35
CA ALA A 259 6.07 9.46 10.48
C ALA A 259 6.22 10.12 9.10
N SER A 260 5.95 11.43 9.03
CA SER A 260 6.04 12.21 7.79
C SER A 260 7.45 12.29 7.19
N ASP A 261 8.48 11.95 7.97
CA ASP A 261 9.87 11.86 7.54
C ASP A 261 10.26 10.48 6.96
N GLY A 262 9.30 9.56 6.85
CA GLY A 262 9.51 8.20 6.35
C GLY A 262 9.89 7.18 7.42
N THR A 263 10.03 7.59 8.68
CA THR A 263 10.34 6.66 9.78
C THR A 263 9.18 5.69 10.01
N LEU A 264 9.49 4.39 9.95
CA LEU A 264 8.56 3.32 10.26
C LEU A 264 8.80 2.85 11.70
N THR A 265 7.78 2.96 12.54
CA THR A 265 7.80 2.54 13.95
C THR A 265 6.88 1.35 14.17
N LEU A 266 7.36 0.34 14.88
CA LEU A 266 6.58 -0.83 15.24
C LEU A 266 6.53 -0.95 16.76
N SER A 267 5.32 -1.13 17.30
CA SER A 267 5.10 -1.30 18.73
C SER A 267 4.01 -2.32 19.02
N GLY A 268 4.02 -2.99 20.18
CA GLY A 268 3.01 -4.01 20.44
C GLY A 268 2.94 -4.55 21.87
N THR A 269 1.78 -5.13 22.24
CA THR A 269 1.55 -5.79 23.53
C THR A 269 0.85 -7.16 23.37
N GLY A 270 1.43 -8.23 23.95
CA GLY A 270 0.94 -9.62 23.86
C GLY A 270 1.70 -10.54 22.88
N ALA A 271 2.10 -11.75 23.30
CA ALA A 271 3.04 -12.63 22.61
C ALA A 271 2.55 -13.18 21.25
N LYS A 272 3.31 -12.93 20.17
CA LYS A 272 3.15 -13.60 18.86
C LYS A 272 4.51 -13.69 18.16
N ALA A 273 4.90 -14.87 17.69
CA ALA A 273 6.24 -15.10 17.13
C ALA A 273 6.36 -14.68 15.64
N GLY A 274 7.46 -14.00 15.30
CA GLY A 274 7.97 -13.82 13.93
C GLY A 274 7.25 -12.77 13.08
N VAL A 275 7.78 -11.54 13.09
CA VAL A 275 7.39 -10.46 12.15
C VAL A 275 8.54 -10.22 11.18
N THR A 276 8.28 -10.27 9.89
CA THR A 276 9.27 -9.92 8.86
C THR A 276 8.96 -8.53 8.32
N ILE A 277 9.94 -7.65 8.28
CA ILE A 277 9.88 -6.35 7.63
C ILE A 277 10.83 -6.43 6.43
N ASP A 278 10.24 -6.42 5.26
CA ASP A 278 10.92 -6.57 3.98
C ASP A 278 10.73 -5.27 3.20
N LEU A 279 11.64 -4.33 3.42
CA LEU A 279 11.61 -3.03 2.77
C LEU A 279 11.86 -3.16 1.26
N ALA A 280 12.67 -4.15 0.86
CA ALA A 280 12.95 -4.43 -0.55
C ALA A 280 11.68 -4.72 -1.36
N ASN A 281 10.73 -5.43 -0.75
CA ASN A 281 9.42 -5.72 -1.36
C ASN A 281 8.29 -4.81 -0.82
N ASN A 282 8.62 -3.73 -0.09
CA ASN A 282 7.67 -2.81 0.53
C ASN A 282 6.58 -3.56 1.31
N GLN A 283 6.96 -4.46 2.22
CA GLN A 283 5.99 -5.26 2.94
C GLN A 283 6.39 -5.62 4.38
N ILE A 284 5.39 -5.86 5.22
CA ILE A 284 5.53 -6.50 6.53
C ILE A 284 4.76 -7.82 6.49
N LEU A 285 5.40 -8.92 6.87
CA LEU A 285 4.79 -10.25 6.94
C LEU A 285 4.62 -10.70 8.40
N ASP A 286 3.48 -11.32 8.68
CA ASP A 286 3.16 -11.93 9.99
C ASP A 286 2.29 -13.17 9.76
N GLY A 287 2.82 -14.35 10.08
CA GLY A 287 2.06 -15.60 10.05
C GLY A 287 1.37 -15.89 8.71
N GLY A 288 2.02 -15.53 7.58
CA GLY A 288 1.49 -15.70 6.22
C GLY A 288 0.58 -14.58 5.71
N LYS A 289 0.46 -13.47 6.43
CA LYS A 289 -0.24 -12.25 5.99
C LYS A 289 0.77 -11.19 5.57
N THR A 290 0.39 -10.36 4.61
CA THR A 290 1.22 -9.29 4.06
C THR A 290 0.55 -7.93 4.28
N LEU A 291 1.27 -7.00 4.87
CA LEU A 291 0.97 -5.57 4.88
C LEU A 291 1.88 -4.90 3.86
N LEU A 292 1.31 -4.28 2.83
CA LEU A 292 2.08 -3.47 1.89
C LEU A 292 2.40 -2.11 2.52
N LEU A 293 3.68 -1.75 2.55
CA LEU A 293 4.16 -0.42 2.88
C LEU A 293 3.93 0.52 1.69
N ARG A 294 3.85 1.82 1.95
CA ARG A 294 3.62 2.80 0.88
C ARG A 294 4.79 2.80 -0.11
N THR A 295 4.49 2.77 -1.41
CA THR A 295 5.50 2.78 -2.48
C THR A 295 6.12 4.16 -2.69
N ASP A 296 5.44 5.23 -2.24
CA ASP A 296 5.89 6.62 -2.36
C ASP A 296 6.85 7.07 -1.25
N SER A 297 7.08 6.21 -0.25
CA SER A 297 7.78 6.56 0.97
C SER A 297 9.20 5.99 0.99
N VAL A 298 10.17 6.86 1.28
CA VAL A 298 11.55 6.50 1.55
C VAL A 298 11.64 6.02 3.00
N HIS A 299 11.73 4.71 3.22
CA HIS A 299 11.88 4.13 4.56
C HIS A 299 13.35 4.06 4.97
N SER A 300 14.01 5.20 5.15
CA SER A 300 15.42 5.22 5.57
C SER A 300 15.65 4.86 7.04
N THR A 301 14.59 4.80 7.84
CA THR A 301 14.67 4.44 9.26
C THR A 301 13.53 3.48 9.62
N VAL A 302 13.88 2.33 10.19
CA VAL A 302 12.94 1.37 10.78
C VAL A 302 13.30 1.16 12.25
N ASP A 303 12.33 1.41 13.12
CA ASP A 303 12.46 1.25 14.57
C ASP A 303 11.44 0.23 15.09
N ALA A 304 11.95 -0.98 15.40
CA ALA A 304 11.18 -2.06 16.01
C ALA A 304 11.41 -2.18 17.53
N SER A 305 12.08 -1.22 18.17
CA SER A 305 12.40 -1.28 19.61
C SER A 305 11.16 -1.29 20.51
N GLY A 306 10.02 -0.83 20.00
CA GLY A 306 8.73 -0.87 20.68
C GLY A 306 8.04 -2.23 20.68
N VAL A 307 8.55 -3.22 19.95
CA VAL A 307 7.97 -4.56 19.82
C VAL A 307 8.31 -5.39 21.05
N LYS A 308 7.30 -5.70 21.88
CA LYS A 308 7.49 -6.47 23.14
C LYS A 308 7.21 -7.97 23.00
N ILE A 309 6.94 -8.44 21.78
CA ILE A 309 6.10 -9.63 21.58
C ILE A 309 6.61 -10.65 20.57
N ALA A 310 7.58 -10.28 19.73
CA ALA A 310 8.13 -11.07 18.64
C ALA A 310 9.62 -10.76 18.47
N SER A 311 10.38 -11.70 17.89
CA SER A 311 11.56 -11.32 17.13
C SER A 311 11.16 -10.77 15.76
N VAL A 312 12.00 -9.88 15.23
CA VAL A 312 11.85 -9.26 13.92
C VAL A 312 12.95 -9.74 12.98
N THR A 313 12.57 -9.94 11.71
CA THR A 313 13.52 -10.02 10.61
C THR A 313 13.44 -8.73 9.83
N LEU A 314 14.50 -7.94 9.81
CA LEU A 314 14.60 -6.68 9.07
C LEU A 314 15.48 -6.90 7.83
N THR A 315 14.93 -6.60 6.65
CA THR A 315 15.68 -6.63 5.39
C THR A 315 15.53 -5.27 4.70
N GLY A 316 16.64 -4.55 4.57
CA GLY A 316 16.70 -3.25 3.90
C GLY A 316 16.78 -3.36 2.38
N THR A 317 17.12 -2.24 1.74
CA THR A 317 17.06 -2.07 0.28
C THR A 317 18.45 -1.94 -0.33
N SER A 318 18.61 -1.12 -1.36
CA SER A 318 19.90 -0.74 -1.92
C SER A 318 20.32 0.69 -1.52
N ARG A 319 19.71 1.23 -0.46
CA ARG A 319 19.87 2.61 -0.01
C ARG A 319 20.41 2.59 1.41
N VAL A 320 21.07 3.67 1.81
CA VAL A 320 21.55 3.82 3.19
C VAL A 320 20.38 3.91 4.17
N GLU A 321 20.31 2.96 5.09
CA GLU A 321 19.25 2.76 6.06
C GLU A 321 19.75 2.60 7.50
N THR A 322 18.88 2.94 8.45
CA THR A 322 19.07 2.65 9.88
C THR A 322 18.01 1.68 10.34
N LEU A 323 18.43 0.48 10.75
CA LEU A 323 17.56 -0.61 11.17
C LEU A 323 17.79 -0.91 12.65
N THR A 324 16.74 -0.78 13.44
CA THR A 324 16.75 -1.09 14.88
C THR A 324 15.80 -2.23 15.18
N GLY A 325 16.33 -3.32 15.73
CA GLY A 325 15.61 -4.48 16.22
C GLY A 325 14.79 -4.20 17.49
N SER A 326 14.23 -5.27 18.02
CA SER A 326 13.41 -5.33 19.22
C SER A 326 14.27 -5.64 20.46
N ALA A 327 13.65 -6.17 21.52
CA ALA A 327 14.35 -6.70 22.70
C ALA A 327 14.46 -8.23 22.68
N GLN A 328 14.15 -8.86 21.54
CA GLN A 328 14.12 -10.31 21.33
C GLN A 328 15.21 -10.72 20.33
N ALA A 329 15.38 -12.03 20.09
CA ALA A 329 16.42 -12.54 19.20
C ALA A 329 16.10 -12.28 17.72
N ASP A 330 16.65 -11.19 17.18
CA ASP A 330 16.30 -10.62 15.89
C ASP A 330 17.25 -11.04 14.75
N THR A 331 16.86 -10.77 13.52
CA THR A 331 17.72 -10.95 12.34
C THR A 331 17.69 -9.70 11.48
N LEU A 332 18.85 -9.07 11.28
CA LEU A 332 18.98 -7.81 10.57
C LEU A 332 19.89 -7.98 9.35
N SER A 333 19.46 -7.49 8.20
CA SER A 333 20.24 -7.40 6.95
C SER A 333 20.03 -6.02 6.35
N GLY A 334 21.09 -5.22 6.23
CA GLY A 334 21.03 -3.89 5.62
C GLY A 334 20.63 -3.95 4.15
N GLY A 335 21.17 -4.93 3.43
CA GLY A 335 20.98 -5.01 1.98
C GLY A 335 22.22 -4.42 1.31
N ALA A 336 22.02 -3.53 0.34
CA ALA A 336 23.10 -2.73 -0.20
C ALA A 336 22.98 -1.26 0.27
N GLY A 337 24.09 -0.55 0.36
CA GLY A 337 24.22 0.67 1.14
C GLY A 337 25.20 0.48 2.29
N MET A 338 25.65 1.58 2.90
CA MET A 338 26.34 1.51 4.19
C MET A 338 25.30 1.69 5.29
N ASP A 339 24.77 0.58 5.80
CA ASP A 339 23.64 0.63 6.73
C ASP A 339 24.10 0.71 8.18
N THR A 340 23.20 1.16 9.06
CA THR A 340 23.40 1.16 10.50
C THR A 340 22.44 0.18 11.15
N LEU A 341 22.98 -0.89 11.73
CA LEU A 341 22.23 -2.00 12.32
C LEU A 341 22.36 -1.97 13.85
N THR A 342 21.23 -2.06 14.54
CA THR A 342 21.16 -2.10 16.01
C THR A 342 20.24 -3.25 16.39
N GLY A 343 20.76 -4.29 17.05
CA GLY A 343 19.98 -5.49 17.40
C GLY A 343 19.00 -5.23 18.54
N GLY A 344 19.48 -4.51 19.56
CA GLY A 344 18.79 -4.25 20.81
C GLY A 344 19.25 -5.20 21.90
N ALA A 345 18.30 -5.64 22.74
CA ALA A 345 18.56 -6.75 23.64
C ALA A 345 18.13 -8.04 22.93
N GLY A 346 18.70 -9.19 23.27
CA GLY A 346 18.34 -10.42 22.58
C GLY A 346 19.59 -11.22 22.27
N ALA A 347 19.42 -12.24 21.44
CA ALA A 347 20.52 -12.96 20.81
C ALA A 347 20.36 -12.76 19.31
N ASP A 348 20.93 -11.66 18.81
CA ASP A 348 20.62 -11.12 17.50
C ASP A 348 21.54 -11.67 16.42
N THR A 349 21.08 -11.66 15.17
CA THR A 349 21.87 -12.09 14.02
C THR A 349 21.97 -10.97 12.99
N PHE A 350 23.17 -10.46 12.77
CA PHE A 350 23.48 -9.45 11.76
C PHE A 350 24.05 -10.14 10.52
N ILE A 351 23.34 -10.05 9.40
CA ILE A 351 23.75 -10.66 8.13
C ILE A 351 24.61 -9.66 7.38
N LEU A 352 25.89 -10.01 7.16
CA LEU A 352 26.76 -9.30 6.25
C LEU A 352 26.72 -9.99 4.88
N ALA A 353 26.36 -9.23 3.85
CA ALA A 353 26.26 -9.69 2.46
C ALA A 353 26.99 -8.75 1.49
N SER A 354 27.95 -7.98 2.01
CA SER A 354 28.69 -6.98 1.27
C SER A 354 29.86 -7.56 0.50
N SER A 355 30.01 -7.21 -0.77
CA SER A 355 31.22 -7.52 -1.56
C SER A 355 32.05 -6.26 -1.87
N SER A 356 31.82 -5.16 -1.13
CA SER A 356 32.40 -3.85 -1.43
C SER A 356 32.52 -3.00 -0.17
N ALA A 357 33.63 -2.28 -0.02
CA ALA A 357 33.81 -1.36 1.10
C ALA A 357 32.77 -0.21 1.15
N ASN A 358 32.11 0.11 0.03
CA ASN A 358 31.03 1.11 -0.02
C ASN A 358 29.67 0.56 0.45
N ASP A 359 29.66 -0.69 0.90
CA ASP A 359 28.50 -1.49 1.24
C ASP A 359 28.71 -2.14 2.62
N ALA A 360 29.66 -1.62 3.40
CA ALA A 360 30.04 -2.19 4.68
C ALA A 360 29.15 -1.63 5.79
N ASP A 361 28.30 -2.48 6.34
CA ASP A 361 27.36 -2.12 7.39
C ASP A 361 28.05 -1.84 8.72
N THR A 362 27.47 -0.92 9.51
CA THR A 362 27.90 -0.62 10.87
C THR A 362 26.93 -1.24 11.88
N ILE A 363 27.42 -2.20 12.67
CA ILE A 363 26.68 -2.80 13.79
C ILE A 363 27.00 -2.02 15.07
N THR A 364 25.96 -1.54 15.77
CA THR A 364 26.14 -0.55 16.84
C THR A 364 26.21 -1.12 18.26
N ASP A 365 25.66 -2.30 18.50
CA ASP A 365 25.42 -2.84 19.85
C ASP A 365 25.77 -4.32 20.01
N PHE A 366 26.57 -4.89 19.10
CA PHE A 366 26.99 -6.29 19.15
C PHE A 366 27.54 -6.74 20.52
N VAL A 367 27.01 -7.85 21.04
CA VAL A 367 27.40 -8.50 22.28
C VAL A 367 27.96 -9.90 22.00
N SER A 368 29.28 -10.05 22.11
CA SER A 368 29.98 -11.33 21.95
C SER A 368 29.44 -12.43 22.89
N GLY A 369 29.35 -13.65 22.37
CA GLY A 369 28.78 -14.84 23.03
C GLY A 369 27.25 -14.83 23.12
N THR A 370 26.60 -13.78 22.63
CA THR A 370 25.14 -13.64 22.60
C THR A 370 24.65 -13.44 21.17
N ASP A 371 25.18 -12.41 20.51
CA ASP A 371 24.84 -12.06 19.14
C ASP A 371 25.72 -12.81 18.13
N LYS A 372 25.31 -12.79 16.87
CA LYS A 372 25.97 -13.47 15.76
C LYS A 372 26.12 -12.55 14.57
N ILE A 373 27.27 -12.66 13.92
CA ILE A 373 27.57 -12.10 12.61
C ILE A 373 27.46 -13.26 11.62
N GLN A 374 26.42 -13.23 10.80
CA GLN A 374 26.18 -14.24 9.78
C GLN A 374 26.79 -13.78 8.44
N LEU A 375 27.68 -14.59 7.89
CA LEU A 375 28.34 -14.33 6.61
C LEU A 375 27.56 -14.99 5.48
N SER A 376 27.06 -14.21 4.52
CA SER A 376 26.27 -14.73 3.40
C SER A 376 27.06 -15.72 2.53
N ASP A 377 26.57 -16.95 2.43
CA ASP A 377 27.16 -18.01 1.60
C ASP A 377 27.14 -17.65 0.11
N ALA A 378 26.09 -16.96 -0.34
CA ALA A 378 25.90 -16.46 -1.69
C ALA A 378 26.97 -15.46 -2.12
N VAL A 379 27.57 -14.73 -1.17
CA VAL A 379 28.55 -13.67 -1.44
C VAL A 379 29.97 -14.18 -1.25
N TYR A 380 30.24 -14.85 -0.12
CA TYR A 380 31.60 -15.20 0.29
C TYR A 380 32.04 -16.62 -0.11
N SER A 381 31.16 -17.41 -0.75
CA SER A 381 31.46 -18.78 -1.21
C SER A 381 32.07 -19.69 -0.13
N LEU A 382 31.68 -19.47 1.14
CA LEU A 382 32.16 -20.23 2.29
C LEU A 382 31.53 -21.63 2.29
N THR A 383 32.33 -22.67 2.58
CA THR A 383 31.84 -24.05 2.63
C THR A 383 31.40 -24.42 4.04
N GLY A 384 30.14 -24.82 4.22
CA GLY A 384 29.65 -25.34 5.50
C GLY A 384 28.12 -25.41 5.55
N SER A 385 27.59 -25.81 6.70
CA SER A 385 26.14 -25.80 6.94
C SER A 385 25.71 -24.42 7.43
N ARG A 386 24.57 -23.92 6.93
CA ARG A 386 23.93 -22.70 7.43
C ARG A 386 23.74 -22.76 8.95
N GLY A 387 24.15 -21.71 9.64
CA GLY A 387 24.18 -21.58 11.10
C GLY A 387 25.36 -22.24 11.80
N ALA A 388 26.29 -22.89 11.09
CA ALA A 388 27.51 -23.44 11.68
C ALA A 388 28.47 -22.31 12.05
N ALA A 389 29.17 -22.44 13.19
CA ALA A 389 30.23 -21.52 13.58
C ALA A 389 31.36 -21.54 12.54
N LEU A 390 31.93 -20.35 12.28
CA LEU A 390 33.13 -20.22 11.46
C LEU A 390 34.28 -20.98 12.11
N ALA A 391 35.06 -21.72 11.31
CA ALA A 391 36.21 -22.43 11.85
C ALA A 391 37.25 -21.42 12.37
N ALA A 392 37.86 -21.72 13.52
CA ALA A 392 38.93 -20.86 14.07
C ALA A 392 40.14 -20.72 13.12
N THR A 393 40.30 -21.64 12.16
CA THR A 393 41.33 -21.55 11.10
C THR A 393 41.01 -20.52 10.03
N ASP A 394 39.75 -20.09 9.92
CA ASP A 394 39.26 -19.16 8.91
C ASP A 394 39.15 -17.74 9.47
N TYR A 395 39.58 -17.51 10.72
CA TYR A 395 39.50 -16.24 11.44
C TYR A 395 40.88 -15.77 11.88
N HIS A 396 41.12 -14.45 11.80
CA HIS A 396 42.32 -13.80 12.29
C HIS A 396 41.99 -12.45 12.94
N GLU A 397 42.57 -12.16 14.11
CA GLU A 397 42.41 -10.86 14.79
C GLU A 397 43.72 -10.06 14.73
N VAL A 398 43.64 -8.79 14.34
CA VAL A 398 44.77 -7.85 14.35
C VAL A 398 44.50 -6.64 15.25
N ALA A 399 45.56 -6.10 15.84
CA ALA A 399 45.41 -5.02 16.82
C ALA A 399 45.02 -3.67 16.21
N THR A 400 45.53 -3.31 15.02
CA THR A 400 45.30 -1.99 14.41
C THR A 400 45.20 -2.04 12.90
N VAL A 401 44.45 -1.12 12.30
CA VAL A 401 44.26 -0.97 10.84
C VAL A 401 45.58 -0.77 10.09
N THR A 402 46.57 -0.17 10.75
CA THR A 402 47.90 0.06 10.16
C THR A 402 48.60 -1.26 9.81
N ALA A 403 48.30 -2.35 10.52
CA ALA A 403 48.83 -3.68 10.21
C ALA A 403 48.35 -4.21 8.85
N LEU A 404 47.17 -3.76 8.37
CA LEU A 404 46.63 -4.13 7.06
C LEU A 404 47.27 -3.32 5.93
N THR A 405 47.45 -2.02 6.13
CA THR A 405 47.94 -1.06 5.11
C THR A 405 49.47 -0.97 5.03
N GLY A 406 50.20 -1.54 6.00
CA GLY A 406 51.66 -1.49 6.14
C GLY A 406 52.48 -2.58 5.44
N GLY A 407 51.86 -3.45 4.65
CA GLY A 407 52.57 -4.35 3.72
C GLY A 407 53.12 -5.67 4.28
N THR A 408 52.80 -6.07 5.51
CA THR A 408 52.99 -7.47 5.95
C THR A 408 51.95 -7.84 6.99
N LEU A 409 50.76 -8.20 6.53
CA LEU A 409 49.87 -9.03 7.33
C LEU A 409 50.44 -10.45 7.27
N ALA A 410 51.12 -10.88 8.34
CA ALA A 410 51.61 -12.25 8.46
C ALA A 410 50.43 -13.17 8.80
N LEU A 411 49.56 -13.42 7.81
CA LEU A 411 48.52 -14.43 7.92
C LEU A 411 49.19 -15.77 8.25
N ALA A 412 48.72 -16.44 9.30
CA ALA A 412 49.36 -17.66 9.79
C ALA A 412 49.26 -18.79 8.74
N THR A 413 48.24 -18.73 7.88
CA THR A 413 48.03 -19.61 6.72
C THR A 413 47.24 -18.89 5.62
N ASN A 414 47.18 -19.47 4.42
CA ASN A 414 46.30 -19.04 3.33
C ASN A 414 44.81 -19.43 3.54
N ALA A 415 44.44 -19.91 4.73
CA ALA A 415 43.09 -20.36 5.06
C ALA A 415 42.23 -19.28 5.75
N GLU A 416 42.86 -18.25 6.34
CA GLU A 416 42.16 -17.19 7.08
C GLU A 416 41.28 -16.35 6.12
N LYS A 417 39.96 -16.38 6.32
CA LYS A 417 38.94 -15.75 5.47
C LYS A 417 38.38 -14.45 6.05
N ILE A 418 38.31 -14.35 7.37
CA ILE A 418 37.77 -13.20 8.09
C ILE A 418 38.87 -12.61 8.95
N ILE A 419 39.11 -11.31 8.79
CA ILE A 419 40.08 -10.55 9.56
C ILE A 419 39.35 -9.45 10.33
N VAL A 420 39.50 -9.42 11.65
CA VAL A 420 38.90 -8.38 12.52
C VAL A 420 39.98 -7.49 13.09
N VAL A 421 39.76 -6.18 13.04
CA VAL A 421 40.65 -5.19 13.64
C VAL A 421 40.11 -4.76 15.00
N ALA A 422 40.84 -5.07 16.07
CA ALA A 422 40.38 -4.88 17.44
C ALA A 422 40.17 -3.41 17.85
N ASP A 423 40.99 -2.47 17.34
CA ASP A 423 40.92 -1.05 17.71
C ASP A 423 39.79 -0.27 16.99
N SER A 424 39.47 -0.66 15.77
CA SER A 424 38.45 0.00 14.93
C SER A 424 37.14 -0.77 14.84
N GLY A 425 37.15 -2.07 15.15
CA GLY A 425 36.03 -2.98 14.94
C GLY A 425 35.77 -3.34 13.48
N GLU A 426 36.67 -2.98 12.57
CA GLU A 426 36.52 -3.27 11.13
C GLU A 426 36.65 -4.78 10.86
N ILE A 427 35.77 -5.29 10.01
CA ILE A 427 35.73 -6.69 9.59
C ILE A 427 36.04 -6.73 8.09
N TYR A 428 37.09 -7.46 7.75
CA TYR A 428 37.54 -7.65 6.37
C TYR A 428 37.35 -9.11 5.93
N PHE A 429 36.89 -9.29 4.71
CA PHE A 429 36.93 -10.58 4.02
C PHE A 429 38.15 -10.66 3.10
N ASN A 430 38.80 -11.82 3.12
CA ASN A 430 39.97 -12.11 2.30
C ASN A 430 39.53 -12.82 1.00
N ASP A 431 39.36 -12.02 -0.06
CA ASP A 431 38.86 -12.47 -1.37
C ASP A 431 39.87 -13.36 -2.12
N ASP A 432 41.18 -13.13 -1.92
CA ASP A 432 42.24 -13.77 -2.72
C ASP A 432 42.96 -14.92 -2.00
N GLY A 433 42.76 -15.06 -0.69
CA GLY A 433 43.36 -16.11 0.13
C GLY A 433 44.89 -16.05 0.25
N ALA A 434 45.56 -14.96 -0.17
CA ALA A 434 47.03 -14.97 -0.27
C ALA A 434 47.76 -13.63 -0.10
N THR A 435 47.12 -12.45 -0.24
CA THR A 435 47.85 -11.17 -0.11
C THR A 435 47.05 -10.03 0.54
N ALA A 436 47.74 -9.16 1.29
CA ALA A 436 47.16 -7.97 1.95
C ALA A 436 46.41 -6.97 1.03
N GLY A 437 46.45 -7.18 -0.30
CA GLY A 437 45.72 -6.38 -1.29
C GLY A 437 44.34 -6.92 -1.69
N GLY A 438 43.97 -8.14 -1.27
CA GLY A 438 42.66 -8.76 -1.53
C GLY A 438 41.68 -8.68 -0.36
N LEU A 439 41.85 -7.68 0.51
CA LEU A 439 40.97 -7.47 1.66
C LEU A 439 39.85 -6.50 1.30
N THR A 440 38.61 -6.94 1.47
CA THR A 440 37.42 -6.11 1.31
C THR A 440 36.81 -5.85 2.67
N LEU A 441 36.59 -4.57 3.01
CA LEU A 441 35.82 -4.20 4.20
C LEU A 441 34.37 -4.63 4.01
N ILE A 442 33.84 -5.43 4.92
CA ILE A 442 32.49 -6.01 4.83
C ILE A 442 31.58 -5.61 6.00
N GLY A 443 32.12 -5.02 7.05
CA GLY A 443 31.34 -4.50 8.17
C GLY A 443 32.20 -3.83 9.23
N VAL A 444 31.56 -3.11 10.15
CA VAL A 444 32.21 -2.38 11.24
C VAL A 444 31.43 -2.58 12.53
N LEU A 445 32.11 -2.96 13.61
CA LEU A 445 31.58 -2.99 14.97
C LEU A 445 31.88 -1.66 15.67
N LYS A 446 30.84 -0.87 15.97
CA LYS A 446 31.02 0.45 16.60
C LYS A 446 31.57 0.38 18.03
N ASN A 447 31.32 -0.72 18.74
CA ASN A 447 31.83 -0.95 20.08
C ASN A 447 33.24 -1.56 20.04
N ALA A 448 34.25 -0.73 19.71
CA ALA A 448 35.65 -1.13 19.74
C ALA A 448 36.05 -1.66 21.13
N GLY A 449 36.45 -2.93 21.20
CA GLY A 449 36.87 -3.62 22.43
C GLY A 449 36.08 -4.88 22.82
N ALA A 450 34.99 -5.22 22.12
CA ALA A 450 34.40 -6.56 22.23
C ALA A 450 35.29 -7.54 21.45
N ALA A 451 36.05 -8.37 22.16
CA ALA A 451 36.80 -9.47 21.53
C ALA A 451 35.77 -10.43 20.93
N VAL A 452 35.56 -10.36 19.62
CA VAL A 452 34.76 -11.35 18.90
C VAL A 452 35.55 -12.64 18.81
N ASP A 453 34.89 -13.77 19.04
CA ASP A 453 35.54 -15.08 19.06
C ASP A 453 34.74 -16.11 18.24
N PRO A 454 35.28 -16.60 17.11
CA PRO A 454 34.61 -17.63 16.31
C PRO A 454 34.43 -18.94 17.09
N ALA A 455 35.27 -19.22 18.09
CA ALA A 455 35.20 -20.45 18.90
C ALA A 455 33.97 -20.48 19.81
N ILE A 456 33.40 -19.33 20.14
CA ILE A 456 32.14 -19.23 20.89
C ILE A 456 30.93 -18.95 20.00
N GLY A 457 31.13 -18.91 18.68
CA GLY A 457 30.05 -18.83 17.69
C GLY A 457 29.62 -17.41 17.30
N ASP A 458 30.47 -16.40 17.53
CA ASP A 458 30.18 -15.01 17.14
C ASP A 458 30.08 -14.86 15.61
N PHE A 459 30.82 -15.67 14.85
CA PHE A 459 30.69 -15.76 13.40
C PHE A 459 30.03 -17.06 12.98
N VAL A 460 29.00 -16.98 12.14
CA VAL A 460 28.30 -18.14 11.60
C VAL A 460 28.16 -18.07 10.07
N LEU A 461 28.09 -19.24 9.44
CA LEU A 461 27.87 -19.37 8.00
C LEU A 461 26.39 -19.21 7.66
N GLY A 462 26.08 -18.42 6.63
CA GLY A 462 24.73 -17.98 6.30
C GLY A 462 24.28 -18.46 4.95
#